data_AF-A0A7X6PMI7-F1
#
_entry.id   AF-A0A7X6PMI7-F1
#
_cell.length_a   1.000
_cell.length_b   1.000
_cell.length_c   1.000
_cell.angle_alpha   90.00
_cell.angle_beta   90.00
_cell.angle_gamma   90.00
#
_symmetry.space_group_name_H-M   'P 1'
#
loop_
_entity.id
_entity.type
_entity.pdbx_description
1 polymer ?
#
loop_
_entity_poly.entity_id
_entity_poly.type
_entity_poly.pdbx_seq_one_letter_code
_entity_poly.pdbx_strand_id
1 'polypeptide(L)'
;MCELGIQDQLRQFVSDRDWSQFHTPENLAKSISIEAAELLECFQWDKEGDISAARMELADVLTYAFLLADRLGENPEELILEKMQITEEKYPIERAHGKATKYDQL
;
A
#
# COMPACT_ATOMS: atom_id res chain seq x y z
N MET A 1 -12.85 11.40 -23.87
CA MET A 1 -13.33 10.67 -22.67
C MET A 1 -12.32 10.96 -21.59
N CYS A 2 -12.73 11.47 -20.42
CA CYS A 2 -11.81 11.51 -19.28
C CYS A 2 -11.47 10.07 -18.92
N GLU A 3 -10.20 9.70 -18.93
CA GLU A 3 -9.76 8.45 -18.33
C GLU A 3 -10.12 8.51 -16.84
N LEU A 4 -10.83 7.49 -16.35
CA LEU A 4 -11.15 7.36 -14.93
C LEU A 4 -9.85 7.06 -14.18
N GLY A 5 -9.63 7.74 -13.05
CA GLY A 5 -8.50 7.47 -12.17
C GLY A 5 -8.57 6.06 -11.58
N ILE A 6 -7.45 5.52 -11.12
CA ILE A 6 -7.38 4.14 -10.62
C ILE A 6 -8.37 3.87 -9.48
N GLN A 7 -8.60 4.85 -8.59
CA GLN A 7 -9.59 4.73 -7.52
C GLN A 7 -11.02 4.56 -8.05
N ASP A 8 -11.38 5.26 -9.12
CA ASP A 8 -12.71 5.15 -9.72
C ASP A 8 -12.88 3.82 -10.44
N GLN A 9 -11.82 3.30 -11.07
CA GLN A 9 -11.82 1.95 -11.64
C GLN A 9 -11.98 0.88 -10.57
N LEU A 10 -11.30 1.02 -9.42
CA LEU A 10 -11.44 0.12 -8.27
C LEU A 10 -12.86 0.20 -7.67
N ARG A 11 -13.41 1.40 -7.50
CA ARG A 11 -14.80 1.59 -7.05
C ARG A 11 -15.78 0.89 -7.97
N GLN A 12 -15.63 1.07 -9.29
CA GLN A 12 -16.49 0.39 -10.27
C GLN A 12 -16.34 -1.12 -10.17
N PHE A 13 -15.10 -1.63 -10.12
CA PHE A 13 -14.82 -3.07 -10.03
C PHE A 13 -15.46 -3.72 -8.79
N VAL A 14 -15.40 -3.04 -7.65
CA VAL A 14 -16.03 -3.47 -6.38
C VAL A 14 -17.55 -3.38 -6.47
N SER A 15 -18.08 -2.29 -7.03
CA SER A 15 -19.52 -2.07 -7.18
C SER A 15 -20.15 -3.09 -8.12
N ASP A 16 -19.50 -3.42 -9.24
CA ASP A 16 -19.99 -4.41 -10.22
C ASP A 16 -20.19 -5.80 -9.63
N ARG A 17 -19.51 -6.08 -8.51
CA ARG A 17 -19.55 -7.37 -7.80
C ARG A 17 -20.33 -7.30 -6.49
N ASP A 18 -20.92 -6.15 -6.16
CA ASP A 18 -21.58 -5.89 -4.87
C ASP A 18 -20.66 -6.20 -3.67
N TRP A 19 -19.35 -6.02 -3.82
CA TRP A 19 -18.36 -6.34 -2.79
C TRP A 19 -18.22 -5.26 -1.72
N SER A 20 -18.78 -4.08 -1.96
CA SER A 20 -18.73 -2.94 -1.03
C SER A 20 -19.23 -3.30 0.39
N GLN A 21 -20.16 -4.24 0.50
CA GLN A 21 -20.70 -4.74 1.78
C GLN A 21 -19.66 -5.47 2.64
N PHE A 22 -18.62 -6.07 2.03
CA PHE A 22 -17.56 -6.79 2.73
C PHE A 22 -16.35 -5.91 3.05
N HIS A 23 -16.22 -4.77 2.37
CA HIS A 23 -15.11 -3.83 2.47
C HIS A 23 -15.28 -2.90 3.69
N THR A 24 -15.36 -3.47 4.89
CA THR A 24 -15.21 -2.70 6.13
C THR A 24 -13.74 -2.30 6.33
N PRO A 25 -13.43 -1.19 7.05
CA PRO A 25 -12.05 -0.82 7.34
C PRO A 25 -11.25 -1.96 8.00
N GLU A 26 -11.88 -2.71 8.90
CA GLU A 26 -11.28 -3.87 9.56
C GLU A 26 -10.93 -4.98 8.55
N ASN A 27 -11.86 -5.33 7.65
CA ASN A 27 -11.63 -6.39 6.67
C ASN A 27 -10.54 -6.00 5.67
N LEU A 28 -10.56 -4.76 5.18
CA LEU A 28 -9.53 -4.27 4.26
C LEU A 28 -8.15 -4.22 4.92
N ALA A 29 -8.06 -3.81 6.19
CA ALA A 29 -6.80 -3.87 6.93
C ALA A 29 -6.26 -5.30 7.10
N LYS A 30 -7.16 -6.28 7.32
CA LYS A 30 -6.79 -7.70 7.34
C LYS A 30 -6.30 -8.16 5.96
N SER A 31 -7.00 -7.82 4.89
CA SER A 31 -6.57 -8.13 3.52
C SER A 31 -5.17 -7.59 3.24
N ILE A 32 -4.88 -6.32 3.56
CA ILE A 32 -3.53 -5.75 3.41
C ILE A 32 -2.47 -6.61 4.14
N SER A 33 -2.76 -7.05 5.37
CA SER A 33 -1.82 -7.87 6.13
C SER A 33 -1.63 -9.27 5.53
N ILE A 34 -2.67 -9.84 4.90
CA ILE A 34 -2.62 -11.14 4.24
C ILE A 34 -1.76 -11.03 2.98
N GLU A 35 -2.07 -10.10 2.08
CA GLU A 35 -1.31 -9.93 0.84
C GLU A 35 0.14 -9.50 1.10
N ALA A 36 0.40 -8.75 2.18
CA ALA A 36 1.77 -8.44 2.58
C ALA A 36 2.55 -9.69 3.03
N ALA A 37 1.87 -10.69 3.58
CA ALA A 37 2.48 -11.97 3.92
C ALA A 37 2.71 -12.83 2.67
N GLU A 38 1.80 -12.82 1.69
CA GLU A 38 1.99 -13.50 0.39
C GLU A 38 3.15 -12.87 -0.40
N LEU A 39 3.25 -11.53 -0.39
CA LEU A 39 4.41 -10.81 -0.93
C LEU A 39 5.71 -11.22 -0.24
N LEU A 40 5.71 -11.40 1.08
CA LEU A 40 6.87 -11.85 1.82
C LEU A 40 7.25 -13.30 1.46
N GLU A 41 6.27 -14.17 1.25
CA GLU A 41 6.48 -15.57 0.87
C GLU A 41 7.27 -15.71 -0.44
N CYS A 42 7.09 -14.77 -1.38
CA CYS A 42 7.83 -14.72 -2.65
C CYS A 42 9.36 -14.69 -2.48
N PHE A 43 9.86 -14.29 -1.30
CA PHE A 43 11.28 -14.20 -0.96
C PHE A 43 11.69 -15.15 0.18
N GLN A 44 10.81 -16.06 0.62
CA GLN A 44 11.03 -16.88 1.82
C GLN A 44 12.24 -17.81 1.71
N TRP A 45 12.49 -18.36 0.52
CA TRP A 45 13.51 -19.40 0.29
C TRP A 45 14.69 -18.92 -0.56
N ASP A 46 14.57 -17.77 -1.21
CA ASP A 46 15.62 -17.17 -2.05
C ASP A 46 15.56 -15.64 -1.92
N LYS A 47 16.73 -15.03 -1.74
CA LYS A 47 16.88 -13.57 -1.67
C LYS A 47 16.56 -12.88 -3.00
N GLU A 48 16.69 -13.57 -4.13
CA GLU A 48 16.30 -13.03 -5.43
C GLU A 48 14.78 -13.12 -5.64
N GLY A 49 14.12 -14.08 -4.99
CA GLY A 49 12.67 -14.30 -5.01
C GLY A 49 12.06 -14.64 -6.39
N ASP A 50 10.77 -14.97 -6.40
CA ASP A 50 9.98 -14.98 -7.65
C ASP A 50 9.44 -13.57 -7.94
N ILE A 51 10.15 -12.83 -8.78
CA ILE A 51 9.79 -11.44 -9.12
C ILE A 51 8.44 -11.35 -9.84
N SER A 52 8.04 -12.37 -10.61
CA SER A 52 6.75 -12.34 -11.29
C SER A 52 5.60 -12.46 -10.30
N ALA A 53 5.73 -13.36 -9.33
CA ALA A 53 4.77 -13.51 -8.23
C ALA A 53 4.76 -12.26 -7.36
N ALA A 54 5.93 -11.79 -6.91
CA ALA A 54 6.05 -10.60 -6.06
C ALA A 54 5.41 -9.35 -6.68
N ARG A 55 5.46 -9.20 -8.01
CA ARG A 55 4.79 -8.09 -8.71
C ARG A 55 3.27 -8.15 -8.56
N MET A 56 2.68 -9.35 -8.59
CA MET A 56 1.24 -9.51 -8.42
C MET A 56 0.82 -9.31 -6.97
N GLU A 57 1.53 -9.90 -6.02
CA GLU A 57 1.23 -9.70 -4.59
C GLU A 57 1.40 -8.25 -4.16
N LEU A 58 2.39 -7.54 -4.71
CA LEU A 58 2.52 -6.09 -4.50
C LEU A 58 1.30 -5.33 -5.06
N ALA A 59 0.77 -5.74 -6.21
CA ALA A 59 -0.43 -5.13 -6.77
C ALA A 59 -1.65 -5.38 -5.88
N ASP A 60 -1.75 -6.55 -5.24
CA ASP A 60 -2.83 -6.85 -4.30
C ASP A 60 -2.72 -6.03 -3.01
N VAL A 61 -1.51 -5.90 -2.43
CA VAL A 61 -1.25 -5.00 -1.30
C VAL A 61 -1.68 -3.57 -1.63
N LEU A 62 -1.28 -3.05 -2.80
CA LEU A 62 -1.64 -1.70 -3.25
C LEU A 62 -3.15 -1.57 -3.46
N THR A 63 -3.79 -2.58 -4.04
CA THR A 63 -5.24 -2.59 -4.30
C THR A 63 -6.03 -2.46 -3.00
N TYR A 64 -5.73 -3.28 -1.98
CA TYR A 64 -6.44 -3.19 -0.70
C TYR A 64 -6.08 -1.93 0.08
N ALA A 65 -4.85 -1.41 -0.05
CA ALA A 65 -4.49 -0.11 0.54
C ALA A 65 -5.30 1.04 -0.07
N PHE A 66 -5.46 1.05 -1.39
CA PHE A 66 -6.27 2.06 -2.09
C PHE A 66 -7.75 1.94 -1.73
N LEU A 67 -8.29 0.71 -1.64
CA LEU A 67 -9.66 0.47 -1.19
C LEU A 67 -9.87 0.90 0.26
N LEU A 68 -8.87 0.71 1.14
CA LEU A 68 -8.94 1.16 2.53
C LEU A 68 -8.93 2.69 2.62
N ALA A 69 -8.03 3.36 1.90
CA ALA A 69 -8.00 4.81 1.82
C ALA A 69 -9.36 5.35 1.33
N ASP A 70 -9.92 4.75 0.28
CA ASP A 70 -11.24 5.11 -0.24
C ASP A 70 -12.34 4.94 0.83
N ARG A 71 -12.28 3.83 1.57
CA ARG A 71 -13.25 3.52 2.62
C ARG A 71 -13.15 4.49 3.81
N LEU A 72 -11.96 5.03 4.06
CA LEU A 72 -11.71 6.06 5.08
C LEU A 72 -12.04 7.47 4.58
N GLY A 73 -12.35 7.64 3.29
CA GLY A 73 -12.60 8.95 2.69
C GLY A 73 -11.33 9.72 2.36
N GLU A 74 -10.20 9.04 2.23
CA GLU A 74 -8.88 9.61 2.02
C GLU A 74 -8.40 9.45 0.57
N ASN A 75 -7.58 10.39 0.10
CA ASN A 75 -6.84 10.25 -1.15
C ASN A 75 -5.47 9.59 -0.87
N PRO A 76 -5.15 8.43 -1.48
CA PRO A 76 -3.89 7.72 -1.27
C PRO A 76 -2.65 8.55 -1.59
N GLU A 77 -2.68 9.35 -2.66
CA GLU A 77 -1.53 10.18 -3.06
C GLU A 77 -1.28 11.28 -2.02
N GLU A 78 -2.34 11.95 -1.56
CA GLU A 78 -2.24 12.95 -0.50
C GLU A 78 -1.73 12.35 0.81
N LEU A 79 -2.24 11.18 1.22
CA LEU A 79 -1.75 10.44 2.40
C LEU A 79 -0.26 10.12 2.32
N ILE A 80 0.22 9.67 1.15
CA ILE A 80 1.64 9.37 0.93
C ILE A 80 2.47 10.65 1.04
N LEU A 81 2.04 11.74 0.39
CA LEU A 81 2.74 13.02 0.40
C LEU A 81 2.83 13.61 1.82
N GLU A 82 1.74 13.59 2.58
CA GLU A 82 1.74 14.01 3.99
C GLU A 82 2.71 13.17 4.82
N LYS A 83 2.68 11.84 4.64
CA LYS A 83 3.58 10.94 5.37
C LYS A 83 5.04 11.15 5.00
N MET A 84 5.33 11.47 3.74
CA MET A 84 6.68 11.80 3.27
C MET A 84 7.22 13.05 3.95
N GLN A 85 6.44 14.13 4.04
CA GLN A 85 6.85 15.36 4.74
C GLN A 85 7.19 15.09 6.21
N ILE A 86 6.34 14.34 6.92
CA ILE A 86 6.60 13.93 8.31
C ILE A 86 7.86 13.06 8.43
N THR A 87 8.15 12.25 7.41
CA THR A 87 9.33 11.37 7.40
C THR A 87 10.61 12.18 7.13
N GLU A 88 10.56 13.16 6.23
CA GLU A 88 11.68 14.06 5.93
C GLU A 88 12.12 14.85 7.18
N GLU A 89 11.16 15.35 7.96
CA GLU A 89 11.44 16.04 9.23
C GLU A 89 12.12 15.12 10.27
N LYS A 90 11.77 13.82 10.27
CA LYS A 90 12.36 12.82 11.17
C LYS A 90 13.73 12.34 10.71
N TYR A 91 13.98 12.35 9.41
CA TYR A 91 15.16 11.77 8.77
C TYR A 91 15.83 12.79 7.83
N PRO A 92 16.41 13.88 8.36
CA PRO A 92 17.09 14.87 7.53
C PRO A 92 18.28 14.23 6.79
N ILE A 93 18.50 14.66 5.54
CA ILE A 93 19.49 14.06 4.62
C ILE A 93 20.88 13.98 5.26
N GLU A 94 21.29 15.01 5.98
CA GLU A 94 22.63 15.10 6.59
C GLU A 94 22.87 14.02 7.64
N ARG A 95 21.82 13.43 8.21
CA ARG A 95 21.90 12.40 9.24
C ARG A 95 21.53 11.02 8.74
N ALA A 96 20.55 10.92 7.85
CA ALA A 96 19.95 9.65 7.42
C ALA A 96 20.54 9.07 6.12
N HIS A 97 21.29 9.84 5.33
CA HIS A 97 21.80 9.35 4.04
C HIS A 97 22.67 8.09 4.17
N GLY A 98 22.25 7.00 3.54
CA GLY A 98 22.95 5.70 3.55
C GLY A 98 22.86 4.93 4.87
N LYS A 99 22.03 5.36 5.82
CA LYS A 99 21.84 4.70 7.12
C LYS A 99 20.38 4.29 7.29
N ALA A 100 20.15 3.02 7.59
CA ALA A 100 18.82 2.49 7.94
C ALA A 100 18.57 2.52 9.46
N THR A 101 19.32 3.34 10.21
CA THR A 101 19.15 3.48 11.65
C THR A 101 17.89 4.29 11.94
N LYS A 102 17.11 3.85 12.92
CA LYS A 102 15.88 4.52 13.34
C LYS A 102 16.20 5.94 13.85
N TYR A 103 15.29 6.91 13.63
CA TYR A 103 15.57 8.34 13.88
C TYR A 103 15.94 8.69 15.32
N ASP A 104 15.52 7.89 16.30
CA ASP A 104 15.89 8.01 17.72
C ASP A 104 17.34 7.58 18.01
N GLN A 105 18.04 7.08 16.99
CA GLN A 105 19.42 6.57 17.04
C GLN A 105 20.31 7.20 15.94
N LEU A 106 19.88 8.30 15.30
CA LEU A 106 20.60 9.03 14.24
C LEU A 106 21.47 10.18 14.73
#